data_AF-A0A7X5FPS6-F1
#
_entry.id   AF-A0A7X5FPS6-F1
#
_cell.length_a   1.000
_cell.length_b   1.000
_cell.length_c   1.000
_cell.angle_alpha   90.00
_cell.angle_beta   90.00
_cell.angle_gamma   90.00
#
_symmetry.space_group_name_H-M   'P 1'
#
loop_
_entity.id
_entity.type
_entity.pdbx_description
1 polymer ?
#
loop_
_entity_poly.entity_id
_entity_poly.type
_entity_poly.pdbx_seq_one_letter_code
_entity_poly.pdbx_strand_id
1 'polypeptide(L)'
;MKIIYLIPPSEGKNNGGISEYEKLSFNFKKPLNIAISASQKDLKCIGKRFEEGIELNKNINSSGVLAAIERYSGVMYSSIDYVGMSESGKKYFEDNFIIVSGMYGLIRPLDSIGNYKLPIETKGLKDFWGESLTHELNNIGADIIIDLLPNSYKKVIQWNNITSKVLSINFYSEKKNELKKITHGVKKIKGEYIHTLCNKGSIDDVIVGNNIHQELKIIV
;
A
#
# COMPACT_ATOMS: atom_id res chain seq x y z
N MET A 1 -1.42 -0.70 22.96
CA MET A 1 -1.87 -1.55 21.84
C MET A 1 -1.30 -0.98 20.55
N LYS A 2 -0.48 -1.75 19.82
CA LYS A 2 0.17 -1.36 18.57
C LYS A 2 -0.67 -1.85 17.39
N ILE A 3 -1.15 -0.92 16.56
CA ILE A 3 -1.95 -1.21 15.37
C ILE A 3 -1.14 -0.86 14.14
N ILE A 4 -1.11 -1.75 13.15
CA ILE A 4 -0.47 -1.51 11.86
C ILE A 4 -1.50 -1.60 10.74
N TYR A 5 -1.46 -0.65 9.82
CA TYR A 5 -2.35 -0.57 8.66
C TYR A 5 -1.56 -0.93 7.39
N LEU A 6 -2.04 -1.93 6.65
CA LEU A 6 -1.44 -2.34 5.38
C LEU A 6 -2.20 -1.68 4.23
N ILE A 7 -1.50 -0.89 3.41
CA ILE A 7 -2.08 -0.20 2.25
C ILE A 7 -1.33 -0.58 0.96
N PRO A 8 -2.02 -0.57 -0.20
CA PRO A 8 -1.36 -0.87 -1.46
C PRO A 8 -0.53 0.33 -1.96
N PRO A 9 0.53 0.11 -2.74
CA PRO A 9 1.13 1.14 -3.56
C PRO A 9 0.13 1.63 -4.62
N SER A 10 0.45 2.76 -5.23
CA SER A 10 -0.22 3.16 -6.46
C SER A 10 0.49 2.64 -7.71
N GLU A 11 -0.31 2.35 -8.75
CA GLU A 11 0.21 2.14 -10.10
C GLU A 11 0.83 3.41 -10.66
N GLY A 12 0.21 4.58 -10.38
CA GLY A 12 0.74 5.88 -10.73
C GLY A 12 1.86 6.30 -9.80
N LYS A 13 2.95 6.84 -10.37
CA LYS A 13 4.08 7.36 -9.61
C LYS A 13 4.53 8.68 -10.17
N ASN A 14 4.85 9.62 -9.29
CA ASN A 14 5.47 10.88 -9.67
C ASN A 14 6.90 10.63 -10.14
N ASN A 15 7.34 11.38 -11.15
CA ASN A 15 8.73 11.36 -11.63
C ASN A 15 9.62 12.29 -10.79
N GLY A 16 10.93 12.21 -10.99
CA GLY A 16 11.91 13.03 -10.28
C GLY A 16 12.41 12.40 -8.98
N GLY A 17 13.04 13.23 -8.16
CA GLY A 17 13.89 12.84 -7.02
C GLY A 17 15.30 13.41 -7.20
N ILE A 18 15.85 14.02 -6.14
CA ILE A 18 17.14 14.74 -6.20
C ILE A 18 18.29 13.87 -5.67
N SER A 19 18.02 13.01 -4.68
CA SER A 19 18.98 12.04 -4.15
C SER A 19 18.90 10.74 -4.93
N GLU A 20 20.00 10.00 -5.03
CA GLU A 20 20.05 8.64 -5.58
C GLU A 20 20.03 7.56 -4.48
N TYR A 21 20.13 7.96 -3.21
CA TYR A 21 20.24 7.01 -2.09
C TYR A 21 18.87 6.68 -1.52
N GLU A 22 18.47 5.42 -1.67
CA GLU A 22 17.32 4.86 -0.97
C GLU A 22 17.56 4.83 0.55
N LYS A 23 16.50 5.08 1.31
CA LYS A 23 16.49 4.91 2.77
C LYS A 23 15.23 4.15 3.12
N LEU A 24 15.38 2.87 3.45
CA LEU A 24 14.28 1.94 3.65
C LEU A 24 14.21 1.52 5.12
N SER A 25 13.00 1.42 5.65
CA SER A 25 12.75 0.93 7.01
C SER A 25 12.86 -0.59 7.10
N PHE A 26 12.68 -1.29 5.97
CA PHE A 26 12.78 -2.74 5.87
C PHE A 26 13.79 -3.11 4.79
N ASN A 27 14.64 -4.09 5.08
CA ASN A 27 15.70 -4.50 4.17
C ASN A 27 15.33 -5.80 3.44
N PHE A 28 14.77 -5.67 2.24
CA PHE A 28 14.45 -6.79 1.38
C PHE A 28 15.32 -6.82 0.14
N LYS A 29 15.65 -8.03 -0.33
CA LYS A 29 16.20 -8.22 -1.68
C LYS A 29 15.12 -7.92 -2.71
N LYS A 30 15.36 -6.96 -3.61
CA LYS A 30 14.43 -6.64 -4.70
C LYS A 30 14.31 -7.80 -5.70
N PRO A 31 13.12 -8.09 -6.26
CA PRO A 31 12.89 -9.15 -7.26
C PRO A 31 13.31 -8.71 -8.67
N LEU A 32 14.55 -8.23 -8.84
CA LEU A 32 15.00 -7.58 -10.09
C LEU A 32 14.87 -8.49 -11.32
N ASN A 33 15.21 -9.77 -11.18
CA ASN A 33 15.07 -10.73 -12.28
C ASN A 33 13.61 -10.82 -12.77
N ILE A 34 12.64 -10.90 -11.85
CA ILE A 34 11.21 -10.92 -12.16
C ILE A 34 10.79 -9.59 -12.79
N ALA A 35 11.27 -8.47 -12.25
CA ALA A 35 10.90 -7.14 -12.69
C ALA A 35 11.37 -6.80 -14.12
N ILE A 36 12.58 -7.25 -14.47
CA ILE A 36 13.21 -6.99 -15.78
C ILE A 36 12.75 -8.02 -16.83
N SER A 37 12.37 -9.23 -16.43
CA SER A 37 11.83 -10.25 -17.35
C SER A 37 10.31 -10.21 -17.48
N ALA A 38 9.64 -9.24 -16.86
CA ALA A 38 8.18 -9.13 -16.86
C ALA A 38 7.64 -8.90 -18.28
N SER A 39 6.51 -9.55 -18.60
CA SER A 39 5.83 -9.33 -19.88
C SER A 39 4.97 -8.07 -19.87
N GLN A 40 4.50 -7.65 -21.05
CA GLN A 40 3.49 -6.59 -21.18
C GLN A 40 2.22 -6.87 -20.35
N LYS A 41 1.80 -8.15 -20.31
CA LYS A 41 0.67 -8.59 -19.48
C LYS A 41 0.97 -8.42 -17.99
N ASP A 42 2.17 -8.77 -17.56
CA ASP A 42 2.58 -8.65 -16.15
C ASP A 42 2.61 -7.19 -15.68
N LEU A 43 3.15 -6.29 -16.51
CA LEU A 43 3.25 -4.87 -16.18
C LEU A 43 1.95 -4.09 -16.43
N LYS A 44 0.93 -4.73 -17.03
CA LYS A 44 -0.36 -4.12 -17.40
C LYS A 44 -0.17 -2.88 -18.29
N CYS A 45 0.75 -2.94 -19.23
CA CYS A 45 1.00 -1.88 -20.21
C CYS A 45 1.61 -2.46 -21.50
N ILE A 46 1.53 -1.70 -22.59
CA ILE A 46 1.98 -2.12 -23.92
C ILE A 46 2.84 -1.02 -24.58
N GLY A 47 3.59 -1.39 -25.62
CA GLY A 47 4.39 -0.47 -26.43
C GLY A 47 5.38 0.36 -25.62
N LYS A 48 5.49 1.66 -25.93
CA LYS A 48 6.42 2.58 -25.25
C LYS A 48 6.29 2.59 -23.72
N ARG A 49 5.07 2.47 -23.18
CA ARG A 49 4.84 2.44 -21.72
C ARG A 49 5.37 1.16 -21.06
N PHE A 50 5.49 0.08 -21.83
CA PHE A 50 6.13 -1.15 -21.37
C PHE A 50 7.65 -1.01 -21.37
N GLU A 51 8.22 -0.49 -22.46
CA GLU A 51 9.66 -0.21 -22.57
C GLU A 51 10.13 0.73 -21.45
N GLU A 52 9.41 1.83 -21.22
CA GLU A 52 9.65 2.76 -20.09
C GLU A 52 9.58 2.03 -18.73
N GLY A 53 8.60 1.14 -18.55
CA GLY A 53 8.45 0.36 -17.32
C GLY A 53 9.61 -0.59 -17.06
N ILE A 54 10.10 -1.27 -18.10
CA ILE A 54 11.27 -2.14 -18.02
C ILE A 54 12.52 -1.30 -17.72
N GLU A 55 12.67 -0.15 -18.35
CA GLU A 55 13.82 0.74 -18.12
C GLU A 55 13.86 1.27 -16.68
N LEU A 56 12.70 1.67 -16.14
CA LEU A 56 12.58 2.02 -14.72
C LEU A 56 13.01 0.86 -13.80
N ASN A 57 12.60 -0.37 -14.11
CA ASN A 57 12.95 -1.53 -13.29
C ASN A 57 14.45 -1.87 -13.36
N LYS A 58 15.11 -1.68 -14.51
CA LYS A 58 16.57 -1.87 -14.66
C LYS A 58 17.36 -0.84 -13.87
N ASN A 59 16.93 0.41 -13.92
CA ASN A 59 17.64 1.55 -13.32
C ASN A 59 17.16 1.88 -11.90
N ILE A 60 16.47 0.97 -11.22
CA ILE A 60 15.84 1.26 -9.93
C ILE A 60 16.83 1.77 -8.88
N ASN A 61 18.03 1.17 -8.84
CA ASN A 61 19.07 1.51 -7.87
C ASN A 61 19.88 2.78 -8.23
N SER A 62 19.65 3.36 -9.41
CA SER A 62 20.30 4.59 -9.89
C SER A 62 19.27 5.66 -10.26
N SER A 63 18.02 5.49 -9.81
CA SER A 63 16.94 6.44 -10.08
C SER A 63 16.85 7.46 -8.94
N GLY A 64 16.47 8.69 -9.27
CA GLY A 64 16.17 9.69 -8.24
C GLY A 64 15.08 9.18 -7.30
N VAL A 65 15.26 9.35 -5.99
CA VAL A 65 14.33 8.87 -4.95
C VAL A 65 13.39 9.97 -4.44
N LEU A 66 12.21 9.57 -3.97
CA LEU A 66 11.22 10.40 -3.27
C LEU A 66 10.70 9.61 -2.08
N ALA A 67 10.19 10.29 -1.04
CA ALA A 67 9.45 9.60 0.01
C ALA A 67 8.28 8.80 -0.60
N ALA A 68 7.97 7.61 -0.08
CA ALA A 68 6.95 6.75 -0.66
C ALA A 68 5.58 7.45 -0.80
N ILE A 69 5.20 8.26 0.19
CA ILE A 69 3.96 9.06 0.19
C ILE A 69 3.94 10.13 -0.92
N GLU A 70 5.11 10.61 -1.36
CA GLU A 70 5.26 11.56 -2.47
C GLU A 70 5.44 10.85 -3.81
N ARG A 71 6.04 9.65 -3.80
CA ARG A 71 6.26 8.84 -5.00
C ARG A 71 4.94 8.32 -5.54
N TYR A 72 4.11 7.72 -4.69
CA TYR A 72 2.84 7.13 -5.12
C TYR A 72 1.80 8.21 -5.36
N SER A 73 1.15 8.16 -6.53
CA SER A 73 0.15 9.16 -6.95
C SER A 73 -1.22 8.55 -7.20
N GLY A 74 -2.21 9.34 -7.63
CA GLY A 74 -3.53 8.83 -8.00
C GLY A 74 -4.52 8.71 -6.85
N VAL A 75 -5.75 8.28 -7.17
CA VAL A 75 -6.97 8.56 -6.38
C VAL A 75 -6.83 8.30 -4.89
N MET A 76 -6.33 7.13 -4.47
CA MET A 76 -6.21 6.84 -3.03
C MET A 76 -5.21 7.77 -2.34
N TYR A 77 -4.02 7.97 -2.91
CA TYR A 77 -2.96 8.79 -2.32
C TYR A 77 -3.31 10.28 -2.37
N SER A 78 -4.00 10.75 -3.42
CA SER A 78 -4.57 12.10 -3.46
C SER A 78 -5.62 12.31 -2.37
N SER A 79 -6.45 11.30 -2.08
CA SER A 79 -7.48 11.37 -1.03
C SER A 79 -6.96 11.14 0.38
N ILE A 80 -5.77 10.51 0.55
CA ILE A 80 -5.06 10.50 1.83
C ILE A 80 -4.70 11.93 2.23
N ASP A 81 -4.45 12.82 1.25
CA ASP A 81 -4.14 14.24 1.46
C ASP A 81 -3.16 14.44 2.62
N TYR A 82 -1.97 13.85 2.47
CA TYR A 82 -0.93 13.87 3.50
C TYR A 82 -0.50 15.30 3.86
N VAL A 83 -0.49 16.20 2.87
CA VAL A 83 -0.13 17.62 3.08
C VAL A 83 -1.18 18.32 3.95
N GLY A 84 -2.47 18.01 3.76
CA GLY A 84 -3.57 18.56 4.56
C GLY A 84 -3.73 17.97 5.96
N MET A 85 -2.92 16.97 6.36
CA MET A 85 -3.00 16.41 7.72
C MET A 85 -2.40 17.34 8.77
N SER A 86 -2.94 17.27 9.98
CA SER A 86 -2.30 17.81 11.19
C SER A 86 -0.97 17.12 11.48
N GLU A 87 -0.07 17.74 12.25
CA GLU A 87 1.24 17.10 12.52
C GLU A 87 1.14 15.84 13.38
N SER A 88 0.18 15.79 14.30
CA SER A 88 -0.16 14.55 15.00
C SER A 88 -0.68 13.48 14.02
N GLY A 89 -1.45 13.88 13.00
CA GLY A 89 -1.95 12.99 11.97
C GLY A 89 -0.85 12.45 11.07
N LYS A 90 0.08 13.29 10.62
CA LYS A 90 1.26 12.85 9.86
C LYS A 90 2.09 11.87 10.66
N LYS A 91 2.41 12.20 11.92
CA LYS A 91 3.12 11.31 12.83
C LYS A 91 2.41 9.96 13.00
N TYR A 92 1.09 9.97 13.19
CA TYR A 92 0.30 8.75 13.29
C TYR A 92 0.37 7.92 11.99
N PHE A 93 0.28 8.57 10.83
CA PHE A 93 0.39 7.91 9.54
C PHE A 93 1.76 7.25 9.35
N GLU A 94 2.84 7.97 9.63
CA GLU A 94 4.23 7.51 9.52
C GLU A 94 4.54 6.30 10.43
N ASP A 95 4.05 6.35 11.67
CA ASP A 95 4.33 5.34 12.69
C ASP A 95 3.54 4.04 12.45
N ASN A 96 2.32 4.14 11.93
CA ASN A 96 1.36 3.02 11.91
C ASN A 96 1.04 2.46 10.52
N PHE A 97 1.43 3.10 9.42
CA PHE A 97 1.14 2.60 8.06
C PHE A 97 2.33 1.92 7.41
N ILE A 98 2.04 0.86 6.65
CA ILE A 98 3.00 0.13 5.83
C ILE A 98 2.40 -0.08 4.44
N ILE A 99 3.21 0.21 3.42
CA ILE A 99 2.86 0.01 2.02
C ILE A 99 3.44 -1.32 1.56
N VAL A 100 2.60 -2.22 1.05
CA VAL A 100 3.02 -3.54 0.55
C VAL A 100 3.35 -3.44 -0.95
N SER A 101 4.63 -3.26 -1.26
CA SER A 101 5.17 -3.01 -2.59
C SER A 101 5.65 -4.28 -3.31
N GLY A 102 5.28 -4.45 -4.58
CA GLY A 102 5.80 -5.54 -5.41
C GLY A 102 7.32 -5.48 -5.64
N MET A 103 7.92 -4.30 -5.59
CA MET A 103 9.37 -4.10 -5.80
C MET A 103 10.16 -4.08 -4.48
N TYR A 104 9.60 -3.46 -3.44
CA TYR A 104 10.32 -3.20 -2.18
C TYR A 104 9.89 -4.09 -1.01
N GLY A 105 8.85 -4.92 -1.18
CA GLY A 105 8.29 -5.70 -0.07
C GLY A 105 7.48 -4.81 0.86
N LEU A 106 7.94 -4.56 2.08
CA LEU A 106 7.30 -3.60 3.00
C LEU A 106 8.08 -2.29 3.01
N ILE A 107 7.39 -1.16 2.98
CA ILE A 107 8.00 0.17 3.14
C ILE A 107 7.11 1.08 3.98
N ARG A 108 7.72 2.03 4.67
CA ARG A 108 7.01 3.09 5.40
C ARG A 108 6.70 4.30 4.50
N PRO A 109 5.74 5.16 4.87
CA PRO A 109 5.40 6.35 4.10
C PRO A 109 6.57 7.28 3.76
N LEU A 110 7.56 7.41 4.67
CA LEU A 110 8.73 8.28 4.48
C LEU A 110 9.97 7.56 3.97
N ASP A 111 9.88 6.26 3.67
CA ASP A 111 10.98 5.56 3.03
C ASP A 111 11.25 6.18 1.65
N SER A 112 12.52 6.45 1.37
CA SER A 112 12.93 7.05 0.10
C SER A 112 13.07 5.95 -0.95
N ILE A 113 12.21 5.99 -1.97
CA ILE A 113 12.11 4.97 -3.01
C ILE A 113 12.31 5.53 -4.42
N GLY A 114 13.00 4.74 -5.25
CA GLY A 114 13.11 4.95 -6.68
C GLY A 114 11.79 4.69 -7.42
N ASN A 115 11.73 5.11 -8.69
CA ASN A 115 10.56 4.92 -9.54
C ASN A 115 10.62 3.54 -10.23
N TYR A 116 9.49 2.82 -10.25
CA TYR A 116 9.42 1.46 -10.79
C TYR A 116 8.03 1.13 -11.33
N LYS A 117 7.96 0.09 -12.16
CA LYS A 117 6.69 -0.49 -12.62
C LYS A 117 6.68 -1.99 -12.37
N LEU A 118 6.05 -2.39 -11.27
CA LEU A 118 5.92 -3.79 -10.90
C LEU A 118 4.63 -4.02 -10.09
N PRO A 119 3.49 -4.29 -10.75
CA PRO A 119 2.25 -4.68 -10.07
C PRO A 119 2.46 -5.95 -9.24
N ILE A 120 1.81 -6.06 -8.08
CA ILE A 120 1.97 -7.24 -7.21
C ILE A 120 1.51 -8.55 -7.88
N GLU A 121 0.66 -8.45 -8.91
CA GLU A 121 0.15 -9.58 -9.67
C GLU A 121 1.11 -10.12 -10.73
N THR A 122 2.28 -9.48 -10.92
CA THR A 122 3.32 -9.98 -11.82
C THR A 122 3.71 -11.42 -11.45
N LYS A 123 3.77 -12.30 -12.45
CA LYS A 123 4.07 -13.72 -12.25
C LYS A 123 5.38 -13.92 -11.48
N GLY A 124 5.37 -14.81 -10.49
CA GLY A 124 6.52 -15.16 -9.66
C GLY A 124 6.65 -14.35 -8.36
N LEU A 125 6.00 -13.18 -8.25
CA LEU A 125 6.08 -12.37 -7.01
C LEU A 125 5.46 -13.05 -5.79
N LYS A 126 4.41 -13.84 -6.00
CA LYS A 126 3.76 -14.59 -4.92
C LYS A 126 4.74 -15.49 -4.18
N ASP A 127 5.49 -16.29 -4.93
CA ASP A 127 6.43 -17.26 -4.36
C ASP A 127 7.71 -16.56 -3.87
N PHE A 128 8.11 -15.47 -4.52
CA PHE A 128 9.24 -14.65 -4.10
C PHE A 128 9.01 -13.99 -2.72
N TRP A 129 7.81 -13.47 -2.48
CA TRP A 129 7.50 -12.65 -1.29
C TRP A 129 6.87 -13.40 -0.12
N GLY A 130 6.16 -14.51 -0.39
CA GLY A 130 5.23 -15.13 0.57
C GLY A 130 5.80 -15.33 1.98
N GLU A 131 6.97 -15.92 2.09
CA GLU A 131 7.60 -16.20 3.38
C GLU A 131 8.22 -14.94 4.02
N SER A 132 9.00 -14.17 3.25
CA SER A 132 9.75 -13.03 3.79
C SER A 132 8.85 -11.90 4.27
N LEU A 133 7.75 -11.61 3.56
CA LEU A 133 6.80 -10.58 4.01
C LEU A 133 6.06 -11.02 5.27
N THR A 134 5.66 -12.29 5.33
CA THR A 134 4.95 -12.85 6.49
C THR A 134 5.85 -12.81 7.74
N HIS A 135 7.11 -13.23 7.59
CA HIS A 135 8.09 -13.18 8.67
C HIS A 135 8.29 -11.75 9.19
N GLU A 136 8.51 -10.78 8.29
CA GLU A 136 8.72 -9.40 8.69
C GLU A 136 7.47 -8.78 9.33
N LEU A 137 6.28 -9.10 8.83
CA LEU A 137 5.02 -8.64 9.44
C LEU A 137 4.87 -9.11 10.89
N ASN A 138 5.29 -10.34 11.21
CA ASN A 138 5.32 -10.84 12.58
C ASN A 138 6.40 -10.14 13.43
N ASN A 139 7.58 -9.87 12.86
CA ASN A 139 8.69 -9.19 13.55
C ASN A 139 8.36 -7.74 13.95
N ILE A 140 7.42 -7.09 13.26
CA ILE A 140 6.94 -5.76 13.67
C ILE A 140 6.33 -5.80 15.08
N GLY A 141 5.80 -6.94 15.54
CA GLY A 141 5.19 -7.07 16.85
C GLY A 141 3.93 -6.22 17.00
N ALA A 142 3.10 -6.16 15.96
CA ALA A 142 1.79 -5.52 16.03
C ALA A 142 0.82 -6.39 16.84
N ASP A 143 -0.04 -5.77 17.65
CA ASP A 143 -1.16 -6.48 18.29
C ASP A 143 -2.26 -6.75 17.26
N ILE A 144 -2.53 -5.75 16.41
CA ILE A 144 -3.58 -5.78 15.38
C ILE A 144 -3.00 -5.32 14.04
N ILE A 145 -3.31 -6.06 12.97
CA ILE A 145 -3.08 -5.65 11.60
C ILE A 145 -4.43 -5.34 10.95
N ILE A 146 -4.57 -4.12 10.42
CA ILE A 146 -5.71 -3.71 9.60
C ILE A 146 -5.33 -3.84 8.12
N ASP A 147 -5.90 -4.83 7.45
CA ASP A 147 -5.75 -5.08 6.02
C ASP A 147 -6.65 -4.17 5.19
N LEU A 148 -6.05 -3.13 4.59
CA LEU A 148 -6.69 -2.27 3.58
C LEU A 148 -6.25 -2.64 2.16
N LEU A 149 -5.59 -3.79 1.96
CA LEU A 149 -5.11 -4.21 0.65
C LEU A 149 -6.26 -4.68 -0.26
N PRO A 150 -6.10 -4.55 -1.59
CA PRO A 150 -6.96 -5.23 -2.54
C PRO A 150 -6.82 -6.75 -2.45
N ASN A 151 -7.86 -7.49 -2.88
CA ASN A 151 -7.84 -8.96 -2.91
C ASN A 151 -6.65 -9.55 -3.68
N SER A 152 -6.04 -8.82 -4.63
CA SER A 152 -4.87 -9.30 -5.37
C SER A 152 -3.64 -9.53 -4.48
N TYR A 153 -3.56 -8.87 -3.32
CA TYR A 153 -2.48 -9.05 -2.35
C TYR A 153 -2.68 -10.27 -1.44
N LYS A 154 -3.88 -10.86 -1.40
CA LYS A 154 -4.18 -11.98 -0.49
C LYS A 154 -3.23 -13.17 -0.65
N LYS A 155 -2.65 -13.34 -1.83
CA LYS A 155 -1.77 -14.48 -2.13
C LYS A 155 -0.30 -14.21 -1.82
N VAL A 156 0.11 -12.94 -1.62
CA VAL A 156 1.53 -12.59 -1.41
C VAL A 156 1.93 -12.53 0.06
N ILE A 157 0.96 -12.65 0.97
CA ILE A 157 1.17 -12.82 2.41
C ILE A 157 0.52 -14.14 2.82
N GLN A 158 1.21 -14.92 3.64
CA GLN A 158 0.68 -16.17 4.19
C GLN A 158 -0.14 -15.85 5.45
N TRP A 159 -1.35 -15.34 5.28
CA TRP A 159 -2.18 -14.81 6.38
C TRP A 159 -2.38 -15.79 7.55
N ASN A 160 -2.50 -17.09 7.27
CA ASN A 160 -2.65 -18.12 8.31
C ASN A 160 -1.42 -18.25 9.23
N ASN A 161 -0.28 -17.67 8.85
CA ASN A 161 0.97 -17.68 9.61
C ASN A 161 1.24 -16.32 10.28
N ILE A 162 0.32 -15.35 10.18
CA ILE A 162 0.42 -14.08 10.89
C ILE A 162 0.04 -14.29 12.37
N THR A 163 0.86 -13.79 13.29
CA THR A 163 0.65 -13.94 14.74
C THR A 163 -0.23 -12.85 15.33
N SER A 164 -0.33 -11.70 14.67
CA SER A 164 -1.22 -10.60 15.05
C SER A 164 -2.68 -10.91 14.71
N LYS A 165 -3.62 -10.28 15.42
CA LYS A 165 -5.03 -10.31 15.02
C LYS A 165 -5.20 -9.54 13.70
N VAL A 166 -5.80 -10.14 12.68
CA VAL A 166 -5.95 -9.49 11.37
C VAL A 166 -7.42 -9.10 11.14
N LEU A 167 -7.66 -7.82 10.88
CA LEU A 167 -8.97 -7.27 10.55
C LEU A 167 -8.94 -6.68 9.13
N SER A 168 -10.05 -6.77 8.40
CA SER A 168 -10.27 -6.02 7.16
C SER A 168 -11.40 -5.02 7.34
N ILE A 169 -11.37 -3.94 6.56
CA ILE A 169 -12.45 -2.95 6.54
C ILE A 169 -13.23 -3.07 5.23
N ASN A 170 -14.52 -3.32 5.35
CA ASN A 170 -15.47 -3.21 4.25
C ASN A 170 -16.23 -1.89 4.35
N PHE A 171 -16.43 -1.23 3.22
CA PHE A 171 -17.21 0.00 3.11
C PHE A 171 -18.55 -0.31 2.44
N TYR A 172 -19.63 0.24 3.00
CA TYR A 172 -21.00 0.07 2.52
C TYR A 172 -21.65 1.43 2.33
N SER A 173 -22.41 1.58 1.25
CA SER A 173 -23.29 2.74 1.05
C SER A 173 -24.70 2.37 1.48
N GLU A 174 -25.35 3.23 2.25
CA GLU A 174 -26.76 3.09 2.56
C GLU A 174 -27.62 3.83 1.54
N LYS A 175 -28.58 3.12 0.93
CA LYS A 175 -29.59 3.74 0.07
C LYS A 175 -30.93 3.07 0.31
N LYS A 176 -31.94 3.85 0.73
CA LYS A 176 -33.29 3.36 1.06
C LYS A 176 -33.28 2.23 2.12
N ASN A 177 -32.52 2.40 3.21
CA ASN A 177 -32.35 1.43 4.30
C ASN A 177 -31.71 0.08 3.88
N GLU A 178 -31.10 -0.01 2.70
CA GLU A 178 -30.28 -1.15 2.28
C GLU A 178 -28.80 -0.77 2.30
N LEU A 179 -27.98 -1.60 2.95
CA LEU A 179 -26.52 -1.51 2.87
C LEU A 179 -26.01 -2.26 1.64
N LYS A 180 -25.30 -1.55 0.76
CA LYS A 180 -24.64 -2.14 -0.42
C LYS A 180 -23.14 -1.95 -0.34
N LYS A 181 -22.39 -3.05 -0.48
CA LYS A 181 -20.93 -3.01 -0.44
C LYS A 181 -20.39 -2.13 -1.57
N ILE A 182 -19.52 -1.18 -1.24
CA ILE A 182 -18.93 -0.27 -2.20
C ILE A 182 -17.72 -0.95 -2.85
N THR A 183 -17.78 -1.12 -4.17
CA THR A 183 -16.70 -1.68 -4.99
C THR A 183 -16.13 -0.64 -5.96
N HIS A 184 -16.99 0.19 -6.56
CA HIS A 184 -16.60 1.32 -7.39
C HIS A 184 -16.27 2.54 -6.53
N GLY A 185 -15.19 3.25 -6.84
CA GLY A 185 -14.77 4.44 -6.06
C GLY A 185 -14.15 4.14 -4.70
N VAL A 186 -14.01 2.86 -4.30
CA VAL A 186 -13.48 2.46 -2.99
C VAL A 186 -12.08 3.00 -2.71
N LYS A 187 -11.27 3.28 -3.74
CA LYS A 187 -9.94 3.90 -3.60
C LYS A 187 -10.02 5.30 -2.97
N LYS A 188 -11.00 6.11 -3.39
CA LYS A 188 -11.22 7.46 -2.86
C LYS A 188 -11.63 7.38 -1.38
N ILE A 189 -12.64 6.56 -1.10
CA ILE A 189 -13.17 6.34 0.26
C ILE A 189 -12.08 5.82 1.21
N LYS A 190 -11.24 4.87 0.75
CA LYS A 190 -10.10 4.41 1.55
C LYS A 190 -9.10 5.52 1.86
N GLY A 191 -8.83 6.41 0.90
CA GLY A 191 -7.96 7.55 1.14
C GLY A 191 -8.55 8.52 2.17
N GLU A 192 -9.82 8.90 2.01
CA GLU A 192 -10.54 9.76 2.95
C GLU A 192 -10.64 9.12 4.35
N TYR A 193 -10.88 7.82 4.42
CA TYR A 193 -10.84 7.03 5.66
C TYR A 193 -9.51 7.17 6.37
N ILE A 194 -8.40 6.96 5.65
CA ILE A 194 -7.05 7.08 6.21
C ILE A 194 -6.79 8.50 6.70
N HIS A 195 -7.18 9.51 5.92
CA HIS A 195 -7.02 10.91 6.30
C HIS A 195 -7.74 11.24 7.61
N THR A 196 -9.02 10.89 7.70
CA THR A 196 -9.82 11.11 8.91
C THR A 196 -9.30 10.31 10.10
N LEU A 197 -8.93 9.05 9.90
CA LEU A 197 -8.34 8.18 10.92
C LEU A 197 -7.08 8.81 11.51
N CYS A 198 -6.16 9.26 10.67
CA CYS A 198 -4.89 9.83 11.14
C CYS A 198 -5.12 11.12 11.93
N ASN A 199 -6.01 12.00 11.49
CA ASN A 199 -6.32 13.24 12.20
C ASN A 199 -7.09 13.03 13.52
N LYS A 200 -7.84 11.93 13.66
CA LYS A 200 -8.58 11.61 14.90
C LYS A 200 -7.81 10.70 15.86
N GLY A 201 -6.89 9.88 15.37
CA GLY A 201 -6.09 8.94 16.16
C GLY A 201 -6.86 7.74 16.72
N SER A 202 -8.08 7.49 16.25
CA SER A 202 -8.97 6.41 16.74
C SER A 202 -9.74 5.77 15.59
N ILE A 203 -9.86 4.43 15.61
CA ILE A 203 -10.58 3.65 14.60
C ILE A 203 -12.11 3.74 14.78
N ASP A 204 -12.57 3.93 16.01
CA ASP A 204 -13.99 3.91 16.36
C ASP A 204 -14.71 5.20 15.93
N ASP A 205 -13.95 6.27 15.69
CA ASP A 205 -14.49 7.61 15.40
C ASP A 205 -14.41 8.01 13.92
N VAL A 206 -14.13 7.06 13.02
CA VAL A 206 -13.95 7.37 11.60
C VAL A 206 -15.28 7.35 10.84
N ILE A 207 -15.70 8.52 10.34
CA ILE A 207 -16.86 8.69 9.48
C ILE A 207 -16.34 9.24 8.15
N VAL A 208 -16.70 8.60 7.04
CA VAL A 208 -16.19 8.97 5.71
C VAL A 208 -17.35 9.28 4.79
N GLY A 209 -17.59 10.56 4.50
CA GLY A 209 -18.72 10.96 3.65
C GLY A 209 -20.10 10.65 4.27
N ASN A 210 -21.15 11.12 3.59
CA ASN A 210 -22.53 10.91 4.06
C ASN A 210 -23.02 9.51 3.66
N ASN A 211 -23.64 8.79 4.59
CA ASN A 211 -24.25 7.47 4.37
C ASN A 211 -23.27 6.34 4.00
N ILE A 212 -21.98 6.49 4.33
CA ILE A 212 -21.02 5.40 4.23
C ILE A 212 -20.82 4.80 5.62
N HIS A 213 -21.01 3.49 5.67
CA HIS A 213 -20.82 2.67 6.86
C HIS A 213 -19.56 1.83 6.69
N GLN A 214 -18.85 1.59 7.79
CA GLN A 214 -17.66 0.74 7.83
C GLN A 214 -17.89 -0.47 8.72
N GLU A 215 -17.37 -1.61 8.30
CA GLU A 215 -17.47 -2.87 9.04
C GLU A 215 -16.07 -3.48 9.17
N LEU A 216 -15.67 -3.75 10.41
CA LEU A 216 -14.47 -4.52 10.71
C LEU A 216 -14.80 -6.01 10.66
N LYS A 217 -14.05 -6.75 9.85
CA LYS A 217 -14.18 -8.21 9.71
C LYS A 217 -12.87 -8.89 10.09
N ILE A 218 -12.92 -9.79 11.07
CA ILE A 218 -11.79 -10.66 11.44
C ILE A 218 -11.47 -11.58 10.25
N ILE A 219 -10.19 -11.65 9.89
CA ILE A 219 -9.66 -12.52 8.83
C ILE A 219 -8.90 -13.70 9.44
N VAL A 220 -8.09 -13.43 10.46
CA VAL A 220 -7.26 -14.39 11.21
C VAL A 220 -7.25 -13.98 12.67
#